data_AF-A0A1B8EP77-F1
#
_entry.id   AF-A0A1B8EP77-F1
#
_cell.length_a   1.000
_cell.length_b   1.000
_cell.length_c   1.000
_cell.angle_alpha   90.00
_cell.angle_beta   90.00
_cell.angle_gamma   90.00
#
_symmetry.space_group_name_H-M   'P 1'
#
loop_
_entity.id
_entity.type
_entity.pdbx_description
1 polymer ?
#
loop_
_entity_poly.entity_id
_entity_poly.type
_entity_poly.pdbx_seq_one_letter_code
_entity_poly.pdbx_strand_id
1 'polypeptide(L)'
;MPGTIIVTGAAGGLGYAIAETVLNRNESYNCLFTVRDKDAARAKPLHDLIVSNGNNNEASTPEIDLSRLDSIRAFATDLIAKVSSGKLPPIKAFILNAAFFMERGNLQFTQDDKDVKGFEMHFAVNYLANFLLTLLLLESMDREHGRIVYVSSWKHDPALKANQGHQPEKLKWDLEELAHPKGQAGAGDEAADATRRYGASKLGLVMFINVSMKQPAFKKSAYSVLTLAE
;
A
#
# COMPACT_ATOMS: atom_id res chain seq x y z
N MET A 1 -3.05 24.82 6.92
CA MET A 1 -2.19 24.81 5.72
C MET A 1 -2.74 23.77 4.76
N PRO A 2 -2.92 24.10 3.47
CA PRO A 2 -3.35 23.15 2.46
C PRO A 2 -2.32 22.03 2.33
N GLY A 3 -2.78 20.80 2.17
CA GLY A 3 -1.92 19.61 2.07
C GLY A 3 -2.63 18.51 1.30
N THR A 4 -1.86 17.61 0.70
CA THR A 4 -2.41 16.47 -0.03
C THR A 4 -2.44 15.23 0.88
N ILE A 5 -3.61 14.58 0.96
CA ILE A 5 -3.80 13.29 1.63
C ILE A 5 -4.04 12.23 0.55
N ILE A 6 -3.26 11.16 0.59
CA ILE A 6 -3.35 10.06 -0.36
C ILE A 6 -3.66 8.78 0.41
N VAL A 7 -4.65 8.01 -0.03
CA VAL A 7 -4.98 6.70 0.53
C VAL A 7 -5.00 5.67 -0.58
N THR A 8 -4.17 4.63 -0.48
CA THR A 8 -4.20 3.54 -1.45
C THR A 8 -5.30 2.53 -1.13
N GLY A 9 -6.00 2.04 -2.15
CA GLY A 9 -7.04 1.02 -1.98
C GLY A 9 -8.24 1.54 -1.21
N ALA A 10 -8.63 2.79 -1.45
CA ALA A 10 -9.69 3.48 -0.74
C ALA A 10 -11.10 2.89 -0.97
N ALA A 11 -11.25 2.04 -1.99
CA ALA A 11 -12.48 1.27 -2.24
C ALA A 11 -12.58 -0.02 -1.41
N GLY A 12 -11.56 -0.37 -0.61
CA GLY A 12 -11.60 -1.51 0.33
C GLY A 12 -12.14 -1.09 1.70
N GLY A 13 -12.52 -2.04 2.55
CA GLY A 13 -13.20 -1.77 3.84
C GLY A 13 -12.50 -0.72 4.72
N LEU A 14 -11.24 -0.95 5.11
CA LEU A 14 -10.47 0.03 5.90
C LEU A 14 -10.18 1.31 5.11
N GLY A 15 -9.86 1.19 3.82
CA GLY A 15 -9.59 2.34 2.96
C GLY A 15 -10.78 3.31 2.85
N TYR A 16 -12.00 2.77 2.76
CA TYR A 16 -13.24 3.54 2.72
C TYR A 16 -13.48 4.25 4.05
N ALA A 17 -13.32 3.55 5.19
CA ALA A 17 -13.46 4.14 6.51
C ALA A 17 -12.44 5.27 6.75
N ILE A 18 -11.20 5.11 6.26
CA ILE A 18 -10.18 6.16 6.28
C ILE A 18 -10.63 7.35 5.43
N ALA A 19 -11.12 7.10 4.20
CA ALA A 19 -11.59 8.15 3.31
C ALA A 19 -12.73 8.95 3.93
N GLU A 20 -13.76 8.28 4.47
CA GLU A 20 -14.88 8.88 5.19
C GLU A 20 -14.41 9.73 6.38
N THR A 21 -13.50 9.18 7.19
CA THR A 21 -12.93 9.91 8.34
C THR A 21 -12.19 11.18 7.89
N VAL A 22 -11.40 11.11 6.82
CA VAL A 22 -10.66 12.26 6.28
C VAL A 22 -11.62 13.31 5.72
N LEU A 23 -12.63 12.87 4.97
CA LEU A 23 -13.61 13.73 4.33
C LEU A 23 -14.51 14.50 5.31
N ASN A 24 -14.73 13.92 6.49
CA ASN A 24 -15.51 14.51 7.59
C ASN A 24 -14.69 15.44 8.51
N ARG A 25 -13.40 15.65 8.23
CA ARG A 25 -12.60 16.62 8.99
C ARG A 25 -12.93 18.07 8.61
N ASN A 26 -12.80 18.96 9.59
CA ASN A 26 -13.02 20.40 9.41
C ASN A 26 -11.88 21.06 8.60
N GLU A 27 -10.68 20.48 8.60
CA GLU A 27 -9.57 20.98 7.80
C GLU A 27 -9.73 20.61 6.32
N SER A 28 -9.48 21.58 5.44
CA SER A 28 -9.51 21.37 3.98
C SER A 28 -8.21 20.73 3.47
N TYR A 29 -8.33 19.57 2.83
CA TYR A 29 -7.26 18.83 2.18
C TYR A 29 -7.58 18.51 0.72
N ASN A 30 -6.53 18.39 -0.09
CA ASN A 30 -6.62 17.75 -1.40
C ASN A 30 -6.55 16.23 -1.20
N CYS A 31 -7.62 15.52 -1.48
CA CYS A 31 -7.76 14.10 -1.18
C CYS A 31 -7.66 13.25 -2.46
N LEU A 32 -6.68 12.35 -2.50
CA LEU A 32 -6.50 11.36 -3.57
C LEU A 32 -6.79 9.97 -3.02
N PHE A 33 -8.00 9.48 -3.25
CA PHE A 33 -8.46 8.18 -2.78
C PHE A 33 -8.30 7.16 -3.89
N THR A 34 -7.15 6.48 -3.94
CA THR A 34 -6.79 5.67 -5.10
C THR A 34 -7.57 4.36 -5.16
N VAL A 35 -7.90 3.96 -6.37
CA VAL A 35 -8.61 2.71 -6.68
C VAL A 35 -7.88 1.97 -7.80
N ARG A 36 -8.03 0.65 -7.91
CA ARG A 36 -7.43 -0.09 -9.04
C ARG A 36 -8.14 0.18 -10.36
N ASP A 37 -9.45 0.29 -10.28
CA ASP A 37 -10.38 0.44 -11.38
C ASP A 37 -11.54 1.28 -10.82
N LYS A 38 -11.72 2.48 -11.36
CA LYS A 38 -12.74 3.44 -10.90
C LYS A 38 -14.14 3.06 -11.38
N ASP A 39 -14.24 2.26 -12.44
CA ASP A 39 -15.48 1.84 -13.06
C ASP A 39 -15.98 0.51 -12.45
N ALA A 40 -15.14 -0.17 -11.67
CA ALA A 40 -15.54 -1.35 -10.91
C ALA A 40 -16.62 -1.05 -9.87
N ALA A 41 -17.60 -1.95 -9.74
CA ALA A 41 -18.73 -1.81 -8.79
C ALA A 41 -18.29 -1.51 -7.34
N ARG A 42 -17.14 -2.06 -6.91
CA ARG A 42 -16.57 -1.82 -5.59
C ARG A 42 -16.11 -0.38 -5.34
N ALA A 43 -15.84 0.39 -6.39
CA ALA A 43 -15.45 1.79 -6.28
C ALA A 43 -16.65 2.73 -6.14
N LYS A 44 -17.86 2.25 -6.48
CA LYS A 44 -19.08 3.06 -6.44
C LYS A 44 -19.38 3.68 -5.07
N PRO A 45 -19.30 2.95 -3.93
CA PRO A 45 -19.57 3.55 -2.63
C PRO A 45 -18.63 4.71 -2.30
N LEU A 46 -17.34 4.59 -2.63
CA LEU A 46 -16.36 5.65 -2.44
C LEU A 46 -16.69 6.88 -3.31
N HIS A 47 -17.10 6.66 -4.56
CA HIS A 47 -17.52 7.74 -5.44
C HIS A 47 -18.75 8.47 -4.89
N ASP A 48 -19.78 7.73 -4.46
CA ASP A 48 -20.99 8.32 -3.88
C ASP A 48 -20.67 9.12 -2.60
N LEU A 49 -19.76 8.61 -1.75
CA LEU A 49 -19.24 9.32 -0.58
C LEU A 49 -18.58 10.66 -0.95
N ILE A 50 -17.72 10.67 -1.97
CA ILE A 50 -17.03 11.89 -2.42
C ILE A 50 -18.03 12.91 -2.97
N VAL A 51 -19.00 12.48 -3.78
CA VAL A 51 -20.00 13.38 -4.39
C VAL A 51 -20.97 13.95 -3.35
N SER A 52 -21.36 13.14 -2.36
CA SER A 52 -22.29 13.57 -1.30
C SER A 52 -21.62 14.44 -0.24
N ASN A 53 -20.30 14.38 -0.10
CA ASN A 53 -19.58 15.18 0.86
C ASN A 53 -19.48 16.65 0.40
N GLY A 54 -20.35 17.50 0.94
CA GLY A 54 -20.40 18.94 0.65
C GLY A 54 -19.34 19.80 1.36
N ASN A 55 -18.30 19.19 1.94
CA ASN A 55 -17.21 19.91 2.59
C ASN A 55 -16.22 20.50 1.56
N ASN A 56 -15.45 21.52 1.97
CA ASN A 56 -14.41 22.21 1.17
C ASN A 56 -13.18 21.33 0.80
N ASN A 57 -13.31 20.01 0.76
CA ASN A 57 -12.25 19.09 0.38
C ASN A 57 -12.30 18.84 -1.13
N GLU A 58 -11.20 19.11 -1.86
CA GLU A 58 -11.07 18.67 -3.25
C GLU A 58 -10.68 17.20 -3.26
N ALA A 59 -11.64 16.30 -3.55
CA ALA A 59 -11.43 14.87 -3.53
C ALA A 59 -11.56 14.22 -4.92
N SER A 60 -10.70 13.24 -5.22
CA SER A 60 -10.72 12.49 -6.48
C SER A 60 -10.28 11.03 -6.30
N THR A 61 -10.56 10.20 -7.31
CA THR A 61 -10.30 8.75 -7.32
C THR A 61 -9.32 8.34 -8.43
N PRO A 62 -8.04 8.73 -8.36
CA PRO A 62 -7.06 8.33 -9.38
C PRO A 62 -6.84 6.82 -9.37
N GLU A 63 -6.61 6.26 -10.56
CA GLU A 63 -6.39 4.84 -10.74
C GLU A 63 -4.93 4.46 -10.50
N ILE A 64 -4.71 3.36 -9.78
CA ILE A 64 -3.41 2.72 -9.61
C ILE A 64 -3.57 1.21 -9.42
N ASP A 65 -2.96 0.44 -10.31
CA ASP A 65 -2.82 -1.00 -10.14
C ASP A 65 -1.47 -1.32 -9.51
N LEU A 66 -1.50 -1.69 -8.23
CA LEU A 66 -0.30 -2.03 -7.46
C LEU A 66 0.33 -3.36 -7.88
N SER A 67 -0.33 -4.16 -8.72
CA SER A 67 0.26 -5.35 -9.32
C SER A 67 1.09 -5.05 -10.58
N ARG A 68 1.18 -3.78 -11.00
CA ARG A 68 1.80 -3.34 -12.24
C ARG A 68 2.79 -2.21 -12.01
N LEU A 69 4.08 -2.44 -12.24
CA LEU A 69 5.12 -1.43 -11.97
C LEU A 69 5.01 -0.19 -12.85
N ASP A 70 4.52 -0.33 -14.09
CA ASP A 70 4.28 0.79 -15.00
C ASP A 70 3.12 1.68 -14.52
N SER A 71 2.03 1.08 -14.01
CA SER A 71 0.91 1.81 -13.40
C SER A 71 1.37 2.65 -12.21
N ILE A 72 2.19 2.05 -11.33
CA ILE A 72 2.78 2.75 -10.17
C ILE A 72 3.65 3.93 -10.61
N ARG A 73 4.51 3.74 -11.62
CA ARG A 73 5.39 4.80 -12.14
C ARG A 73 4.60 5.91 -12.83
N ALA A 74 3.56 5.57 -13.58
CA ALA A 74 2.69 6.54 -14.24
C ALA A 74 1.96 7.41 -13.21
N PHE A 75 1.36 6.80 -12.19
CA PHE A 75 0.73 7.53 -11.08
C PHE A 75 1.72 8.46 -10.38
N ALA A 76 2.91 7.96 -10.04
CA ALA A 76 3.92 8.77 -9.37
C ALA A 76 4.39 9.94 -10.24
N THR A 77 4.61 9.72 -11.54
CA THR A 77 5.04 10.76 -12.49
C THR A 77 4.01 11.89 -12.59
N ASP A 78 2.73 11.55 -12.73
CA ASP A 78 1.64 12.53 -12.78
C ASP A 78 1.54 13.33 -11.46
N LEU A 79 1.64 12.65 -10.31
CA LEU A 79 1.59 13.29 -9.01
C LEU A 79 2.77 14.25 -8.77
N ILE A 80 4.00 13.82 -9.11
CA ILE A 80 5.21 14.65 -9.02
C ILE A 80 5.04 15.92 -9.87
N ALA A 81 4.52 15.79 -11.10
CA ALA A 81 4.29 16.93 -11.98
C ALA A 81 3.27 17.91 -11.38
N LYS A 82 2.17 17.40 -10.80
CA LYS A 82 1.15 18.23 -10.14
C LYS A 82 1.69 18.95 -8.90
N VAL A 83 2.49 18.28 -8.07
CA VAL A 83 3.10 18.90 -6.88
C VAL A 83 4.16 19.93 -7.29
N SER A 84 5.04 19.59 -8.22
CA SER A 84 6.15 20.46 -8.65
C SER A 84 5.67 21.72 -9.38
N SER A 85 4.53 21.64 -10.09
CA SER A 85 3.90 22.79 -10.74
C SER A 85 3.04 23.64 -9.80
N GLY A 86 2.86 23.22 -8.54
CA GLY A 86 1.99 23.90 -7.57
C GLY A 86 0.50 23.66 -7.78
N LYS A 87 0.10 22.77 -8.71
CA LYS A 87 -1.30 22.36 -8.91
C LYS A 87 -1.84 21.54 -7.74
N LEU A 88 -0.98 20.80 -7.06
CA LEU A 88 -1.29 20.14 -5.79
C LEU A 88 -0.33 20.62 -4.70
N PRO A 89 -0.81 20.83 -3.46
CA PRO A 89 0.07 21.03 -2.32
C PRO A 89 0.98 19.81 -2.08
N PRO A 90 2.12 19.97 -1.38
CA PRO A 90 2.94 18.84 -0.93
C PRO A 90 2.15 17.78 -0.18
N ILE A 91 2.62 16.54 -0.25
CA ILE A 91 1.94 15.39 0.37
C ILE A 91 2.12 15.45 1.89
N LYS A 92 1.02 15.71 2.59
CA LYS A 92 1.00 15.81 4.04
C LYS A 92 0.76 14.45 4.70
N ALA A 93 -0.06 13.60 4.09
CA ALA A 93 -0.25 12.23 4.54
C ALA A 93 -0.30 11.27 3.36
N PHE A 94 0.53 10.23 3.38
CA PHE A 94 0.50 9.14 2.42
C PHE A 94 0.20 7.83 3.14
N ILE A 95 -1.02 7.35 2.99
CA ILE A 95 -1.54 6.18 3.69
C ILE A 95 -1.51 4.99 2.73
N LEU A 96 -0.48 4.17 2.90
CA LEU A 96 -0.21 2.94 2.15
C LEU A 96 -1.02 1.80 2.77
N ASN A 97 -2.32 1.79 2.45
CA ASN A 97 -3.34 0.91 3.00
C ASN A 97 -3.61 -0.33 2.15
N ALA A 98 -3.57 -0.20 0.82
CA ALA A 98 -3.94 -1.28 -0.08
C ALA A 98 -3.13 -2.57 0.17
N ALA A 99 -3.84 -3.69 0.19
CA ALA A 99 -3.24 -5.01 0.32
C ALA A 99 -3.97 -6.02 -0.57
N PHE A 100 -3.21 -7.02 -1.02
CA PHE A 100 -3.72 -8.26 -1.58
C PHE A 100 -3.63 -9.35 -0.50
N PHE A 101 -4.72 -10.08 -0.32
CA PHE A 101 -4.77 -11.26 0.52
C PHE A 101 -5.59 -12.33 -0.18
N MET A 102 -5.03 -13.53 -0.27
CA MET A 102 -5.74 -14.70 -0.73
C MET A 102 -5.46 -15.85 0.24
N GLU A 103 -6.49 -16.34 0.91
CA GLU A 103 -6.35 -17.41 1.91
C GLU A 103 -6.22 -18.79 1.26
N ARG A 104 -6.78 -19.00 0.06
CA ARG A 104 -6.77 -20.31 -0.63
C ARG A 104 -6.61 -20.13 -2.13
N GLY A 105 -5.86 -21.03 -2.76
CA GLY A 105 -5.68 -21.08 -4.20
C GLY A 105 -4.22 -21.19 -4.61
N ASN A 106 -4.01 -21.40 -5.91
CA ASN A 106 -2.68 -21.50 -6.50
C ASN A 106 -1.91 -20.17 -6.40
N LEU A 107 -0.58 -20.27 -6.46
CA LEU A 107 0.30 -19.11 -6.60
C LEU A 107 -0.18 -18.15 -7.69
N GLN A 108 -0.41 -16.91 -7.30
CA GLN A 108 -0.69 -15.83 -8.23
C GLN A 108 0.56 -14.99 -8.44
N PHE A 109 0.78 -14.61 -9.70
CA PHE A 109 1.90 -13.78 -10.11
C PHE A 109 1.36 -12.53 -10.79
N THR A 110 2.09 -11.44 -10.68
CA THR A 110 1.86 -10.28 -11.53
C THR A 110 2.12 -10.63 -12.99
N GLN A 111 1.47 -9.88 -13.88
CA GLN A 111 1.64 -10.03 -15.31
C GLN A 111 2.16 -8.71 -15.87
N ASP A 112 3.40 -8.40 -15.49
CA ASP A 112 4.12 -7.22 -15.99
C ASP A 112 4.57 -7.42 -17.45
N ASP A 113 4.91 -8.66 -17.83
CA ASP A 113 5.24 -9.08 -19.19
C ASP A 113 4.39 -10.30 -19.56
N LYS A 114 4.02 -10.41 -20.85
CA LYS A 114 3.25 -11.55 -21.38
C LYS A 114 4.08 -12.84 -21.43
N ASP A 115 5.40 -12.73 -21.52
CA ASP A 115 6.29 -13.87 -21.78
C ASP A 115 7.08 -14.32 -20.54
N VAL A 116 6.99 -13.57 -19.43
CA VAL A 116 7.74 -13.84 -18.19
C VAL A 116 6.79 -13.80 -16.99
N LYS A 117 6.86 -14.83 -16.12
CA LYS A 117 6.18 -14.78 -14.83
C LYS A 117 6.70 -13.58 -14.03
N GLY A 118 5.79 -12.72 -13.61
CA GLY A 118 6.12 -11.59 -12.75
C GLY A 118 6.42 -12.01 -11.31
N PHE A 119 6.27 -11.06 -10.40
CA PHE A 119 6.46 -11.24 -8.97
C PHE A 119 5.28 -12.00 -8.36
N GLU A 120 5.51 -12.74 -7.29
CA GLU A 120 4.42 -13.28 -6.47
C GLU A 120 3.50 -12.15 -5.98
N MET A 121 2.18 -12.36 -6.05
CA MET A 121 1.19 -11.30 -5.90
C MET A 121 1.20 -10.61 -4.52
N HIS A 122 1.36 -11.35 -3.42
CA HIS A 122 1.47 -10.74 -2.10
C HIS A 122 2.75 -9.91 -1.99
N PHE A 123 3.90 -10.45 -2.46
CA PHE A 123 5.15 -9.70 -2.50
C PHE A 123 5.02 -8.41 -3.33
N ALA A 124 4.45 -8.51 -4.52
CA ALA A 124 4.29 -7.38 -5.44
C ALA A 124 3.42 -6.27 -4.83
N VAL A 125 2.20 -6.61 -4.41
CA VAL A 125 1.21 -5.61 -3.97
C VAL A 125 1.49 -5.11 -2.55
N ASN A 126 1.82 -6.00 -1.62
CA ASN A 126 1.90 -5.62 -0.20
C ASN A 126 3.27 -5.05 0.18
N TYR A 127 4.33 -5.40 -0.55
CA TYR A 127 5.69 -4.94 -0.26
C TYR A 127 6.26 -4.08 -1.38
N LEU A 128 6.49 -4.64 -2.57
CA LEU A 128 7.24 -3.98 -3.65
C LEU A 128 6.58 -2.67 -4.11
N ALA A 129 5.25 -2.68 -4.25
CA ALA A 129 4.51 -1.49 -4.66
C ALA A 129 4.62 -0.35 -3.63
N ASN A 130 4.48 -0.67 -2.34
CA ASN A 130 4.62 0.30 -1.25
C ASN A 130 6.04 0.85 -1.14
N PHE A 131 7.04 -0.02 -1.29
CA PHE A 131 8.45 0.35 -1.38
C PHE A 131 8.69 1.34 -2.54
N LEU A 132 8.25 0.99 -3.75
CA LEU A 132 8.46 1.81 -4.95
C LEU A 132 7.75 3.16 -4.84
N LEU A 133 6.48 3.18 -4.44
CA LEU A 133 5.71 4.42 -4.24
C LEU A 133 6.39 5.35 -3.22
N THR A 134 6.86 4.79 -2.10
CA THR A 134 7.57 5.56 -1.07
C THR A 134 8.77 6.27 -1.66
N LEU A 135 9.62 5.54 -2.40
CA LEU A 135 10.84 6.11 -2.95
C LEU A 135 10.57 7.13 -4.05
N LEU A 136 9.62 6.86 -4.94
CA LEU A 136 9.28 7.77 -6.04
C LEU A 136 8.69 9.10 -5.53
N LEU A 137 7.87 9.05 -4.49
CA LEU A 137 7.13 10.21 -4.00
C LEU A 137 7.80 10.93 -2.82
N LEU A 138 8.97 10.45 -2.37
CA LEU A 138 9.65 10.97 -1.19
C LEU A 138 9.89 12.48 -1.26
N GLU A 139 10.31 12.99 -2.43
CA GLU A 139 10.58 14.41 -2.64
C GLU A 139 9.32 15.28 -2.79
N SER A 140 8.17 14.66 -3.05
CA SER A 140 6.86 15.34 -3.12
C SER A 140 6.19 15.48 -1.75
N MET A 141 6.78 14.91 -0.70
CA MET A 141 6.27 15.01 0.67
C MET A 141 6.49 16.41 1.26
N ASP A 142 5.56 16.83 2.12
CA ASP A 142 5.74 17.96 3.01
C ASP A 142 6.94 17.69 3.94
N ARG A 143 7.94 18.57 3.89
CA ARG A 143 9.21 18.37 4.61
C ARG A 143 9.10 18.57 6.11
N GLU A 144 8.12 19.31 6.61
CA GLU A 144 8.00 19.59 8.05
C GLU A 144 6.92 18.73 8.71
N HIS A 145 5.84 18.50 7.99
CA HIS A 145 4.62 17.89 8.52
C HIS A 145 4.16 16.65 7.74
N GLY A 146 4.92 16.20 6.74
CA GLY A 146 4.63 14.99 5.99
C GLY A 146 4.64 13.74 6.88
N ARG A 147 3.72 12.81 6.60
CA ARG A 147 3.60 11.51 7.27
C ARG A 147 3.37 10.42 6.22
N ILE A 148 4.12 9.32 6.32
CA ILE A 148 3.88 8.10 5.53
C ILE A 148 3.42 7.01 6.50
N VAL A 149 2.20 6.53 6.31
CA VAL A 149 1.55 5.54 7.17
C VAL A 149 1.46 4.22 6.40
N TYR A 150 1.91 3.14 7.01
CA TYR A 150 1.91 1.81 6.40
C TYR A 150 0.95 0.88 7.14
N VAL A 151 -0.01 0.30 6.44
CA VAL A 151 -0.92 -0.68 7.04
C VAL A 151 -0.30 -2.07 6.93
N SER A 152 0.09 -2.64 8.07
CA SER A 152 0.62 -4.00 8.16
C SER A 152 -0.48 -4.96 8.66
N SER A 153 -0.10 -6.11 9.20
CA SER A 153 -1.02 -7.04 9.86
C SER A 153 -0.27 -7.86 10.89
N TRP A 154 -0.88 -8.21 12.02
CA TRP A 154 -0.26 -9.06 13.04
C TRP A 154 0.24 -10.41 12.49
N LYS A 155 -0.23 -10.84 11.31
CA LYS A 155 0.33 -11.98 10.56
C LYS A 155 1.85 -11.89 10.27
N HIS A 156 2.46 -10.71 10.37
CA HIS A 156 3.91 -10.56 10.26
C HIS A 156 4.69 -11.05 11.48
N ASP A 157 4.06 -11.18 12.65
CA ASP A 157 4.74 -11.46 13.92
C ASP A 157 4.75 -12.98 14.22
N PRO A 158 5.91 -13.66 14.09
CA PRO A 158 6.00 -15.09 14.37
C PRO A 158 5.87 -15.43 15.87
N ALA A 159 5.98 -14.45 16.77
CA ALA A 159 5.85 -14.69 18.22
C ALA A 159 4.39 -14.93 18.65
N LEU A 160 3.41 -14.53 17.83
CA LEU A 160 1.99 -14.71 18.16
C LEU A 160 1.58 -16.18 18.02
N LYS A 161 0.87 -16.69 19.03
CA LYS A 161 0.35 -18.08 19.04
C LYS A 161 -0.48 -18.41 17.79
N ALA A 162 -1.32 -17.45 17.36
CA ALA A 162 -2.14 -17.58 16.16
C ALA A 162 -1.32 -17.65 14.85
N ASN A 163 -0.02 -17.37 14.89
CA ASN A 163 0.91 -17.46 13.77
C ASN A 163 1.88 -18.65 13.88
N GLN A 164 1.78 -19.54 14.87
CA GLN A 164 2.72 -20.66 15.03
C GLN A 164 2.71 -21.68 13.87
N GLY A 165 1.64 -21.74 13.07
CA GLY A 165 1.62 -22.49 11.80
C GLY A 165 2.45 -21.85 10.67
N HIS A 166 2.97 -20.65 10.90
CA HIS A 166 3.61 -19.74 9.95
C HIS A 166 5.07 -19.42 10.33
N GLN A 167 5.70 -20.30 11.11
CA GLN A 167 7.06 -20.09 11.61
C GLN A 167 8.08 -19.84 10.47
N PRO A 168 9.06 -18.93 10.64
CA PRO A 168 10.05 -18.56 9.63
C PRO A 168 10.99 -19.71 9.23
N GLU A 169 11.03 -20.78 10.02
CA GLU A 169 11.73 -22.02 9.69
C GLU A 169 10.98 -22.89 8.64
N LYS A 170 9.69 -22.63 8.40
CA LYS A 170 8.91 -23.17 7.27
C LYS A 170 8.90 -22.25 6.04
N LEU A 171 9.28 -20.99 6.19
CA LEU A 171 9.42 -20.04 5.09
C LEU A 171 10.68 -19.20 5.34
N LYS A 172 11.80 -19.67 4.80
CA LYS A 172 13.11 -19.04 4.93
C LYS A 172 12.97 -17.56 4.56
N TRP A 173 13.44 -16.67 5.42
CA TRP A 173 13.48 -15.25 5.12
C TRP A 173 14.46 -14.98 3.97
N ASP A 174 13.92 -14.91 2.76
CA ASP A 174 14.65 -14.72 1.51
C ASP A 174 13.76 -13.93 0.54
N LEU A 175 14.14 -12.69 0.25
CA LEU A 175 13.34 -11.81 -0.59
C LEU A 175 13.21 -12.32 -2.03
N GLU A 176 14.22 -13.03 -2.54
CA GLU A 176 14.18 -13.61 -3.88
C GLU A 176 13.21 -14.78 -3.95
N GLU A 177 13.16 -15.63 -2.92
CA GLU A 177 12.17 -16.72 -2.86
C GLU A 177 10.74 -16.19 -2.64
N LEU A 178 10.58 -15.08 -1.91
CA LEU A 178 9.29 -14.41 -1.77
C LEU A 178 8.82 -13.79 -3.09
N ALA A 179 9.74 -13.17 -3.84
CA ALA A 179 9.48 -12.57 -5.14
C ALA A 179 9.20 -13.63 -6.23
N HIS A 180 9.99 -14.70 -6.23
CA HIS A 180 10.03 -15.73 -7.28
C HIS A 180 10.02 -17.14 -6.66
N PRO A 181 8.92 -17.53 -6.01
CA PRO A 181 8.85 -18.81 -5.33
C PRO A 181 8.97 -19.98 -6.30
N LYS A 182 9.84 -20.93 -5.95
CA LYS A 182 10.18 -22.08 -6.81
C LYS A 182 9.30 -23.31 -6.52
N GLY A 183 8.64 -23.35 -5.36
CA GLY A 183 7.80 -24.46 -4.92
C GLY A 183 6.30 -24.20 -5.01
N GLN A 184 5.52 -25.25 -5.28
CA GLN A 184 4.09 -25.29 -5.03
C GLN A 184 3.85 -25.84 -3.61
N ALA A 185 2.85 -25.29 -2.91
CA ALA A 185 2.46 -25.83 -1.62
C ALA A 185 1.97 -27.29 -1.79
N GLY A 186 2.27 -28.15 -0.83
CA GLY A 186 1.72 -29.51 -0.82
C GLY A 186 0.20 -29.49 -0.64
N ALA A 187 -0.50 -30.53 -1.11
CA ALA A 187 -1.94 -30.67 -0.92
C ALA A 187 -2.31 -30.55 0.56
N GLY A 188 -3.15 -29.58 0.91
CA GLY A 188 -3.56 -29.29 2.29
C GLY A 188 -2.74 -28.21 3.03
N ASP A 189 -1.61 -27.76 2.49
CA ASP A 189 -0.78 -26.67 3.06
C ASP A 189 -0.93 -25.34 2.31
N GLU A 190 -1.64 -25.32 1.18
CA GLU A 190 -1.86 -24.13 0.33
C GLU A 190 -2.33 -22.90 1.11
N ALA A 191 -3.26 -23.08 2.05
CA ALA A 191 -3.83 -21.97 2.79
C ALA A 191 -2.86 -21.37 3.82
N ALA A 192 -2.15 -22.25 4.52
CA ALA A 192 -1.11 -21.84 5.46
C ALA A 192 0.06 -21.21 4.69
N ASP A 193 0.38 -21.71 3.50
CA ASP A 193 1.43 -21.20 2.64
C ASP A 193 1.13 -19.79 2.10
N ALA A 194 -0.07 -19.57 1.57
CA ALA A 194 -0.52 -18.25 1.14
C ALA A 194 -0.53 -17.26 2.32
N THR A 195 -0.98 -17.69 3.50
CA THR A 195 -0.95 -16.88 4.71
C THR A 195 0.48 -16.57 5.17
N ARG A 196 1.43 -17.50 5.02
CA ARG A 196 2.84 -17.27 5.32
C ARG A 196 3.45 -16.25 4.37
N ARG A 197 3.17 -16.33 3.06
CA ARG A 197 3.63 -15.33 2.07
C ARG A 197 3.04 -13.95 2.35
N TYR A 198 1.74 -13.89 2.68
CA TYR A 198 1.11 -12.66 3.15
C TYR A 198 1.83 -12.09 4.38
N GLY A 199 2.01 -12.90 5.43
CA GLY A 199 2.74 -12.51 6.64
C GLY A 199 4.16 -12.02 6.35
N ALA A 200 4.89 -12.72 5.50
CA ALA A 200 6.24 -12.35 5.07
C ALA A 200 6.26 -11.02 4.28
N SER A 201 5.29 -10.78 3.40
CA SER A 201 5.15 -9.52 2.67
C SER A 201 4.91 -8.33 3.63
N LYS A 202 4.10 -8.55 4.67
CA LYS A 202 3.85 -7.57 5.74
C LYS A 202 5.07 -7.38 6.65
N LEU A 203 5.84 -8.44 6.92
CA LEU A 203 7.12 -8.34 7.64
C LEU A 203 8.15 -7.54 6.84
N GLY A 204 8.23 -7.75 5.52
CA GLY A 204 9.08 -6.97 4.62
C GLY A 204 8.78 -5.48 4.71
N LEU A 205 7.50 -5.12 4.78
CA LEU A 205 7.08 -3.74 4.97
C LEU A 205 7.58 -3.17 6.31
N VAL A 206 7.40 -3.90 7.42
CA VAL A 206 7.89 -3.50 8.76
C VAL A 206 9.41 -3.37 8.79
N MET A 207 10.15 -4.27 8.13
CA MET A 207 11.60 -4.18 8.03
C MET A 207 12.06 -2.98 7.20
N PHE A 208 11.42 -2.74 6.05
CA PHE A 208 11.70 -1.58 5.21
C PHE A 208 11.49 -0.27 5.96
N ILE A 209 10.41 -0.16 6.71
CA ILE A 209 10.12 0.97 7.61
C ILE A 209 11.29 1.18 8.58
N ASN A 210 11.70 0.12 9.30
CA ASN A 210 12.75 0.20 10.30
C ASN A 210 14.10 0.63 9.72
N VAL A 211 14.41 0.18 8.51
CA VAL A 211 15.65 0.58 7.81
C VAL A 211 15.52 2.03 7.31
N SER A 212 14.38 2.42 6.75
CA SER A 212 14.15 3.76 6.19
C SER A 212 14.26 4.83 7.25
N MET A 213 13.70 4.63 8.45
CA MET A 213 13.79 5.57 9.57
C MET A 213 15.23 5.86 10.03
N LYS A 214 16.20 5.01 9.67
CA LYS A 214 17.62 5.24 9.98
C LYS A 214 18.32 6.10 8.92
N GLN A 215 17.74 6.25 7.73
CA GLN A 215 18.35 6.97 6.61
C GLN A 215 18.18 8.49 6.73
N PRO A 216 19.21 9.31 6.41
CA PRO A 216 19.12 10.77 6.49
C PRO A 216 18.04 11.39 5.60
N ALA A 217 17.78 10.78 4.44
CA ALA A 217 16.72 11.21 3.52
C ALA A 217 15.33 11.17 4.18
N PHE A 218 15.10 10.20 5.08
CA PHE A 218 13.86 10.10 5.83
C PHE A 218 13.92 10.91 7.14
N LYS A 219 15.08 11.17 7.74
CA LYS A 219 15.14 11.94 9.01
C LYS A 219 14.82 13.44 8.87
N LYS A 220 14.89 14.00 7.66
CA LYS A 220 14.62 15.43 7.42
C LYS A 220 13.14 15.80 7.34
N SER A 221 12.25 14.82 7.36
CA SER A 221 10.81 15.06 7.47
C SER A 221 10.27 14.35 8.67
N ALA A 222 9.28 14.95 9.32
CA ALA A 222 8.70 14.38 10.52
C ALA A 222 7.86 13.13 10.19
N TYR A 223 8.35 12.13 9.46
CA TYR A 223 7.58 10.93 9.15
C TYR A 223 7.25 10.17 10.43
N SER A 224 5.99 9.78 10.58
CA SER A 224 5.57 8.84 11.61
C SER A 224 5.06 7.61 10.92
N VAL A 225 5.74 6.50 11.14
CA VAL A 225 5.28 5.21 10.65
C VAL A 225 4.39 4.58 11.71
N LEU A 226 3.08 4.65 11.46
CA LEU A 226 2.10 3.94 12.26
C LEU A 226 1.85 2.59 11.59
N THR A 227 2.16 1.50 12.30
CA THR A 227 1.75 0.16 11.91
C THR A 227 0.37 -0.10 12.49
N LEU A 228 -0.66 -0.07 11.65
CA LEU A 228 -1.94 -0.66 12.01
C LEU A 228 -1.83 -2.16 11.77
N ALA A 229 -2.06 -2.95 12.81
CA ALA A 229 -2.23 -4.38 12.70
C ALA A 229 -3.74 -4.66 12.63
N GLU A 230 -4.23 -4.98 11.43
CA GLU A 230 -5.49 -5.70 11.25
C GLU A 230 -5.29 -7.19 11.48
#